data_AF-A0A540LIY7-F1
#
_entry.id   AF-A0A540LIY7-F1
#
_cell.length_a   1.000
_cell.length_b   1.000
_cell.length_c   1.000
_cell.angle_alpha   90.00
_cell.angle_beta   90.00
_cell.angle_gamma   90.00
#
_symmetry.space_group_name_H-M   'P 1'
#
loop_
_entity.id
_entity.type
_entity.pdbx_description
1 polymer ?
#
loop_
_entity_poly.entity_id
_entity_poly.type
_entity_poly.pdbx_seq_one_letter_code
_entity_poly.pdbx_strand_id
1 'polypeptide(L)'
;MNVRHVKVEYQLTESPNVLPSDIIINILSRLAVRSLCRFKCVSKPWRSLISDHDFVKVHFNKAFEYKDVMHQRRRLVFTGVENRSLYFSYLDEFINRDVYLNNRVNNVGDNGLVTATELAFVYSIERDILVSLICYCNGLLLCQLHESKELHLVNPATRELKILPRTPKPYRYSSLCGFGYDHSTDEHKVVCGRININHGIEFCVYTLETNSWRVIRDNFNCFECTKVRGIDLNGELHWLMHKGEYEAESSVIVSLVLAKEEVREIQLSPEYSIENSPPIELGLFREWLCISHNVDADHDQTYNEFWVMKEHGVKESWTKMRVSIPYHKLSHSGFWTKTHDLMVIGERLLMYNFDDDENFWDLPIRGVDKVGIILIYLDSLVSLSRNQSKRSSKKTSVSTYNACITICFPSCIFLSTWINLLHSLSLIQNQSLKLTSHTYMHCYIYSF
;
A
#
# COMPACT_ATOMS: atom_id res chain seq x y z
N MET A 1 -10.38 46.80 57.79
CA MET A 1 -9.86 47.04 56.42
C MET A 1 -8.57 46.24 56.23
N ASN A 2 -8.30 45.84 54.99
CA ASN A 2 -7.20 44.99 54.48
C ASN A 2 -7.45 43.48 54.43
N VAL A 3 -8.22 43.05 53.43
CA VAL A 3 -8.08 41.73 52.80
C VAL A 3 -6.92 41.84 51.80
N ARG A 4 -5.84 41.09 52.02
CA ARG A 4 -4.75 40.95 51.04
C ARG A 4 -5.19 39.93 49.99
N HIS A 5 -5.53 40.41 48.79
CA HIS A 5 -5.58 39.56 47.61
C HIS A 5 -4.14 39.24 47.17
N VAL A 6 -3.68 38.02 47.42
CA VAL A 6 -2.49 37.49 46.77
C VAL A 6 -2.92 36.98 45.40
N LYS A 7 -2.67 37.79 44.38
CA LYS A 7 -2.80 37.39 42.98
C LYS A 7 -1.50 36.68 42.60
N VAL A 8 -1.53 35.34 42.53
CA VAL A 8 -0.41 34.56 41.98
C VAL A 8 -0.54 34.66 40.46
N GLU A 9 0.18 35.60 39.85
CA GLU A 9 0.37 35.63 38.41
C GLU A 9 1.45 34.59 38.05
N TYR A 10 1.03 33.48 37.44
CA TYR A 10 1.95 32.62 36.70
C TYR A 10 2.36 33.36 35.43
N GLN A 11 3.51 34.04 35.47
CA GLN A 11 4.20 34.44 34.25
C GLN A 11 4.79 33.19 33.60
N LEU A 12 4.04 32.59 32.67
CA LEU A 12 4.62 31.74 31.64
C LEU A 12 5.43 32.66 30.73
N THR A 13 6.74 32.69 30.93
CA THR A 13 7.66 33.25 29.93
C THR A 13 7.62 32.33 28.72
N GLU A 14 6.71 32.58 27.78
CA GLU A 14 6.81 32.06 26.43
C GLU A 14 8.09 32.64 25.81
N SER A 15 9.04 31.76 25.51
CA SER A 15 10.23 32.16 24.77
C SER A 15 9.81 32.59 23.35
N PRO A 16 10.17 33.79 22.88
CA PRO A 16 9.63 34.39 21.65
C PRO A 16 10.10 33.71 20.34
N ASN A 17 10.79 32.57 20.43
CA ASN A 17 11.44 31.89 19.32
C ASN A 17 10.95 30.45 19.10
N VAL A 18 9.87 30.02 19.77
CA VAL A 18 9.32 28.67 19.61
C VAL A 18 8.07 28.76 18.72
N LEU A 19 8.14 28.14 17.54
CA LEU A 19 6.97 27.99 16.67
C LEU A 19 5.85 27.25 17.41
N PRO A 20 4.57 27.69 17.28
CA PRO A 20 3.45 26.99 17.88
C PRO A 20 3.38 25.52 17.44
N SER A 21 2.93 24.63 18.34
CA SER A 21 2.88 23.18 18.10
C SER A 21 2.07 22.81 16.86
N ASP A 22 0.95 23.50 16.61
CA ASP A 22 0.08 23.24 15.46
C ASP A 22 0.78 23.57 14.13
N ILE A 23 1.62 24.61 14.11
CA ILE A 23 2.42 24.97 12.94
C ILE A 23 3.48 23.91 12.69
N ILE A 24 4.14 23.42 13.75
CA ILE A 24 5.10 22.32 13.64
C ILE A 24 4.42 21.07 13.08
N ILE A 25 3.26 20.67 13.62
CA ILE A 25 2.49 19.52 13.14
C ILE A 25 2.13 19.71 11.66
N ASN A 26 1.65 20.90 11.27
CA ASN A 26 1.28 21.19 9.89
C ASN A 26 2.47 21.04 8.94
N ILE A 27 3.64 21.59 9.29
CA ILE A 27 4.87 21.47 8.49
C ILE A 27 5.31 20.01 8.40
N LEU A 28 5.46 19.32 9.53
CA LEU A 28 5.97 17.95 9.56
C LEU A 28 5.03 16.95 8.90
N SER A 29 3.72 17.14 9.05
CA SER A 29 2.71 16.27 8.43
C SER A 29 2.77 16.26 6.90
N ARG A 30 3.41 17.25 6.27
CA ARG A 30 3.60 17.34 4.81
C ARG A 30 4.92 16.75 4.31
N LEU A 31 5.89 16.50 5.20
CA LEU A 31 7.20 15.99 4.79
C LEU A 31 7.20 14.50 4.43
N ALA A 32 8.12 14.08 3.56
CA ALA A 32 8.35 12.68 3.24
C ALA A 32 8.73 11.85 4.48
N VAL A 33 8.31 10.58 4.52
CA VAL A 33 8.59 9.64 5.62
C VAL A 33 10.09 9.55 5.93
N ARG A 34 10.93 9.47 4.90
CA ARG A 34 12.39 9.39 5.06
C ARG A 34 12.97 10.59 5.80
N SER A 35 12.47 11.80 5.53
CA SER A 35 12.90 13.02 6.23
C SER A 35 12.49 12.98 7.70
N LEU A 36 11.25 12.57 7.97
CA LEU A 36 10.74 12.44 9.35
C LEU A 36 11.50 11.37 10.14
N CYS A 37 11.87 10.25 9.52
CA CYS A 37 12.73 9.24 10.14
C CYS A 37 14.09 9.82 10.57
N ARG A 38 14.70 10.72 9.78
CA ARG A 38 15.93 11.43 10.18
C ARG A 38 15.65 12.44 11.31
N PHE A 39 14.51 13.11 11.27
CA PHE A 39 14.13 14.11 12.28
C PHE A 39 13.82 13.51 13.65
N LYS A 40 13.48 12.22 13.74
CA LYS A 40 13.43 11.49 15.01
C LYS A 40 14.77 11.54 15.78
N CYS A 41 15.89 11.81 15.12
CA CYS A 41 17.21 11.93 15.76
C CYS A 41 17.55 13.35 16.23
N VAL A 42 16.77 14.37 15.83
CA VAL A 42 17.08 15.78 16.12
C VAL A 42 16.76 16.15 17.56
N SER A 43 15.61 15.72 18.09
CA SER A 43 15.22 15.99 19.47
C SER A 43 14.23 14.97 20.01
N LYS A 44 14.15 14.82 21.35
CA LYS A 44 13.16 13.95 22.01
C LYS A 44 11.72 14.37 21.72
N PRO A 45 11.33 15.67 21.75
CA PRO A 45 9.98 16.09 21.40
C PRO A 45 9.59 15.71 19.97
N TRP A 46 10.49 15.91 18.99
CA TRP A 46 10.21 15.56 17.59
C TRP A 46 10.10 14.05 17.41
N ARG A 47 10.97 13.27 18.06
CA ARG A 47 10.84 11.81 18.08
C ARG A 47 9.50 11.37 18.64
N SER A 48 9.08 11.96 19.77
CA SER A 48 7.80 11.65 20.41
C SER A 48 6.63 12.00 19.51
N LEU A 49 6.63 13.20 18.90
CA LEU A 49 5.57 13.65 18.00
C LEU A 49 5.49 12.77 16.74
N ILE A 50 6.60 12.50 16.07
CA ILE A 50 6.61 11.74 14.81
C ILE A 50 6.23 10.27 15.04
N SER A 51 6.47 9.74 16.25
CA SER A 51 6.06 8.39 16.64
C SER A 51 4.67 8.33 17.27
N ASP A 52 4.02 9.47 17.50
CA ASP A 52 2.67 9.53 18.07
C ASP A 52 1.62 9.02 17.09
N HIS A 53 0.55 8.40 17.61
CA HIS A 53 -0.48 7.83 16.75
C HIS A 53 -1.19 8.87 15.91
N ASP A 54 -1.63 9.93 16.55
CA ASP A 54 -2.52 10.90 15.93
C ASP A 54 -1.72 11.68 14.88
N PHE A 55 -0.44 11.96 15.17
CA PHE A 55 0.46 12.50 14.16
C PHE A 55 0.62 11.57 12.95
N VAL A 56 0.81 10.25 13.16
CA VAL A 56 0.92 9.29 12.04
C VAL A 56 -0.33 9.31 11.16
N LYS A 57 -1.53 9.36 11.76
CA LYS A 57 -2.78 9.48 11.01
C LYS A 57 -2.88 10.80 10.25
N VAL A 58 -2.59 11.92 10.91
CA VAL A 58 -2.60 13.25 10.28
C VAL A 58 -1.62 13.27 9.13
N HIS A 59 -0.40 12.77 9.33
CA HIS A 59 0.62 12.66 8.28
C HIS A 59 0.13 11.82 7.10
N PHE A 60 -0.42 10.63 7.34
CA PHE A 60 -0.94 9.76 6.28
C PHE A 60 -2.07 10.45 5.49
N ASN A 61 -3.03 11.05 6.20
CA ASN A 61 -4.19 11.71 5.60
C ASN A 61 -3.84 12.94 4.76
N LYS A 62 -2.72 13.62 5.05
CA LYS A 62 -2.27 14.78 4.26
C LYS A 62 -2.02 14.45 2.80
N ALA A 63 -1.71 13.20 2.45
CA ALA A 63 -1.58 12.80 1.06
C ALA A 63 -2.91 12.92 0.30
N PHE A 64 -4.05 12.68 0.95
CA PHE A 64 -5.36 12.79 0.32
C PHE A 64 -5.89 14.24 0.29
N GLU A 65 -5.33 15.12 1.12
CA GLU A 65 -5.66 16.55 1.13
C GLU A 65 -4.87 17.35 0.07
N TYR A 66 -3.60 16.98 -0.18
CA TYR A 66 -2.67 17.76 -0.99
C TYR A 66 -1.99 16.89 -2.07
N LYS A 67 -2.19 17.25 -3.35
CA LYS A 67 -1.69 16.48 -4.49
C LYS A 67 -0.17 16.37 -4.53
N ASP A 68 0.54 17.44 -4.19
CA ASP A 68 2.01 17.45 -4.08
C ASP A 68 2.52 16.46 -3.02
N VAL A 69 1.81 16.36 -1.90
CA VAL A 69 2.12 15.37 -0.84
C VAL A 69 1.82 13.94 -1.31
N MET A 70 0.70 13.73 -2.02
CA MET A 70 0.38 12.44 -2.65
C MET A 70 1.51 12.00 -3.60
N HIS A 71 1.89 12.88 -4.53
CA HIS A 71 2.92 12.61 -5.55
C HIS A 71 4.28 12.33 -4.90
N GLN A 72 4.62 13.07 -3.84
CA GLN A 72 5.87 12.84 -3.12
C GLN A 72 5.93 11.45 -2.46
N ARG A 73 4.80 10.86 -2.06
CA ARG A 73 4.74 9.67 -1.20
C ARG A 73 4.23 8.41 -1.86
N ARG A 74 3.51 8.52 -2.97
CA ARG A 74 3.03 7.34 -3.69
C ARG A 74 4.18 6.63 -4.40
N ARG A 75 4.15 5.31 -4.34
CA ARG A 75 5.09 4.41 -5.01
C ARG A 75 4.28 3.38 -5.76
N LEU A 76 4.88 2.88 -6.82
CA LEU A 76 4.46 1.64 -7.43
C LEU A 76 5.21 0.50 -6.73
N VAL A 77 4.50 -0.52 -6.27
CA VAL A 77 5.10 -1.75 -5.73
C VAL A 77 4.63 -2.91 -6.58
N PHE A 78 5.56 -3.77 -7.00
CA PHE A 78 5.23 -4.89 -7.86
C PHE A 78 6.19 -6.07 -7.68
N THR A 79 5.77 -7.24 -8.10
CA THR A 79 6.61 -8.44 -8.16
C THR A 79 7.16 -8.64 -9.58
N GLY A 80 8.46 -8.88 -9.75
CA GLY A 80 8.98 -9.41 -11.01
C GLY A 80 8.57 -10.88 -11.17
N VAL A 81 8.10 -11.31 -12.34
CA VAL A 81 7.60 -12.69 -12.52
C VAL A 81 8.74 -13.72 -12.46
N GLU A 82 9.86 -13.40 -13.09
CA GLU A 82 10.97 -14.34 -13.28
C GLU A 82 11.84 -14.48 -12.02
N ASN A 83 12.22 -13.35 -11.43
CA ASN A 83 13.01 -13.32 -10.20
C ASN A 83 12.17 -13.43 -8.94
N ARG A 84 10.82 -13.34 -9.05
CA ARG A 84 9.87 -13.26 -7.93
C ARG A 84 10.27 -12.25 -6.86
N SER A 85 10.95 -11.18 -7.32
CA SER A 85 11.42 -10.15 -6.43
C SER A 85 10.42 -9.03 -6.25
N LEU A 86 10.38 -8.44 -5.06
CA LEU A 86 9.52 -7.31 -4.74
C LEU A 86 10.28 -6.00 -5.00
N TYR A 87 9.70 -5.17 -5.84
CA TYR A 87 10.28 -3.90 -6.26
C TYR A 87 9.38 -2.75 -5.86
N PHE A 88 9.99 -1.58 -5.72
CA PHE A 88 9.24 -0.33 -5.70
C PHE A 88 9.87 0.71 -6.63
N SER A 89 9.06 1.64 -7.11
CA SER A 89 9.52 2.78 -7.91
C SER A 89 8.64 4.01 -7.68
N TYR A 90 9.17 5.19 -8.00
CA TYR A 90 8.51 6.48 -7.82
C TYR A 90 7.55 6.74 -8.99
N LEU A 91 6.25 6.43 -8.82
CA LEU A 91 5.25 6.52 -9.88
C LEU A 91 5.26 7.89 -10.61
N ASP A 92 5.47 8.98 -9.88
CA ASP A 92 5.50 10.33 -10.45
C ASP A 92 6.72 10.64 -11.31
N GLU A 93 7.84 9.94 -11.12
CA GLU A 93 8.99 10.02 -12.03
C GLU A 93 8.68 9.35 -13.38
N PHE A 94 7.78 8.35 -13.41
CA PHE A 94 7.34 7.70 -14.64
C PHE A 94 6.55 8.68 -15.53
N ILE A 95 5.65 9.45 -14.93
CA ILE A 95 4.55 10.09 -15.68
C ILE A 95 4.76 11.59 -15.89
N ASN A 96 5.57 12.27 -15.07
CA ASN A 96 5.94 13.68 -15.30
C ASN A 96 7.07 13.87 -16.32
N ARG A 97 7.57 12.81 -16.98
CA ARG A 97 8.40 13.00 -18.16
C ARG A 97 7.50 13.48 -19.28
N ASP A 98 7.63 14.76 -19.63
CA ASP A 98 7.04 15.44 -20.81
C ASP A 98 7.13 14.64 -22.13
N VAL A 99 7.95 13.59 -22.16
CA VAL A 99 8.09 12.60 -23.22
C VAL A 99 6.80 11.81 -23.48
N TYR A 100 6.02 11.37 -22.47
CA TYR A 100 4.86 10.49 -22.72
C TYR A 100 3.57 11.25 -23.06
N LEU A 101 3.37 12.45 -22.51
CA LEU A 101 2.21 13.27 -22.83
C LEU A 101 2.30 13.91 -24.23
N ASN A 102 3.52 14.08 -24.78
CA ASN A 102 3.74 14.77 -26.05
C ASN A 102 4.31 13.90 -27.19
N ASN A 103 4.97 12.76 -26.92
CA ASN A 103 5.51 11.92 -27.99
C ASN A 103 4.73 10.62 -28.13
N ARG A 104 3.94 10.55 -29.21
CA ARG A 104 3.31 9.34 -29.77
C ARG A 104 4.32 8.33 -30.34
N VAL A 105 5.44 8.09 -29.65
CA VAL A 105 6.54 7.30 -30.21
C VAL A 105 6.83 6.10 -29.30
N ASN A 106 6.43 4.93 -29.79
CA ASN A 106 6.64 3.60 -29.19
C ASN A 106 8.12 3.16 -29.12
N ASN A 107 9.07 4.08 -29.32
CA ASN A 107 10.51 3.81 -29.30
C ASN A 107 11.21 4.84 -28.41
N VAL A 108 10.93 4.76 -27.11
CA VAL A 108 11.81 5.40 -26.13
C VAL A 108 13.01 4.47 -25.99
N GLY A 109 14.18 4.88 -26.48
CA GLY A 109 15.43 4.16 -26.22
C GLY A 109 15.70 4.03 -24.72
N ASP A 110 16.82 3.42 -24.33
CA ASP A 110 17.17 3.07 -22.93
C ASP A 110 17.05 4.25 -21.91
N ASN A 111 17.07 5.50 -22.40
CA ASN A 111 16.81 6.71 -21.62
C ASN A 111 15.36 6.85 -21.11
N GLY A 112 14.41 6.07 -21.61
CA GLY A 112 13.00 6.05 -21.20
C GLY A 112 12.64 5.07 -20.10
N LEU A 113 13.52 4.11 -19.82
CA LEU A 113 13.22 3.04 -18.88
C LEU A 113 13.19 3.56 -17.45
N VAL A 114 12.24 3.04 -16.67
CA VAL A 114 12.14 3.45 -15.28
C VAL A 114 12.97 2.56 -14.38
N THR A 115 13.68 3.18 -13.44
CA THR A 115 14.45 2.46 -12.43
C THR A 115 13.51 1.97 -11.33
N ALA A 116 13.60 0.68 -11.03
CA ALA A 116 12.98 0.09 -9.86
C ALA A 116 14.05 -0.25 -8.83
N THR A 117 13.71 -0.09 -7.56
CA THR A 117 14.57 -0.48 -6.45
C THR A 117 14.01 -1.75 -5.83
N GLU A 118 14.83 -2.79 -5.75
CA GLU A 118 14.46 -4.03 -5.07
C GLU A 118 14.31 -3.78 -3.56
N LEU A 119 13.27 -4.35 -2.96
CA LEU A 119 13.08 -4.38 -1.51
C LEU A 119 13.89 -5.52 -0.89
N ALA A 120 15.21 -5.48 -1.10
CA ALA A 120 16.16 -6.54 -0.73
C ALA A 120 16.15 -6.90 0.78
N PHE A 121 15.65 -6.03 1.65
CA PHE A 121 15.54 -6.31 3.09
C PHE A 121 14.37 -7.25 3.45
N VAL A 122 13.40 -7.44 2.54
CA VAL A 122 12.28 -8.39 2.73
C VAL A 122 12.80 -9.83 2.67
N TYR A 123 13.92 -10.04 1.98
CA TYR A 123 14.64 -11.31 1.92
C TYR A 123 15.49 -11.43 3.17
N SER A 124 14.94 -12.17 4.11
CA SER A 124 15.69 -12.62 5.26
C SER A 124 16.70 -13.67 4.80
N ILE A 125 17.93 -13.24 4.51
CA ILE A 125 19.16 -14.04 4.67
C ILE A 125 19.56 -14.94 3.49
N GLU A 126 18.64 -15.39 2.62
CA GLU A 126 18.97 -16.22 1.44
C GLU A 126 18.42 -15.61 0.14
N ARG A 127 19.25 -15.53 -0.91
CA ARG A 127 18.92 -14.90 -2.20
C ARG A 127 17.89 -15.68 -3.03
N ASP A 128 17.43 -16.83 -2.56
CA ASP A 128 16.56 -17.75 -3.31
C ASP A 128 15.15 -17.89 -2.73
N ILE A 129 14.80 -17.14 -1.68
CA ILE A 129 13.48 -17.17 -1.05
C ILE A 129 12.48 -16.38 -1.90
N LEU A 130 11.48 -17.06 -2.45
CA LEU A 130 10.49 -16.41 -3.32
C LEU A 130 9.43 -15.67 -2.49
N VAL A 131 9.19 -14.39 -2.78
CA VAL A 131 8.23 -13.54 -2.06
C VAL A 131 6.98 -13.34 -2.91
N SER A 132 5.83 -13.67 -2.35
CA SER A 132 4.53 -13.33 -2.94
C SER A 132 3.97 -12.08 -2.28
N LEU A 133 3.64 -11.06 -3.08
CA LEU A 133 2.88 -9.90 -2.62
C LEU A 133 1.41 -10.29 -2.54
N ILE A 134 0.86 -10.32 -1.32
CA ILE A 134 -0.56 -10.62 -1.13
C ILE A 134 -1.35 -9.33 -1.30
N CYS A 135 -1.17 -8.33 -0.44
CA CYS A 135 -2.00 -7.12 -0.47
C CYS A 135 -1.34 -5.94 0.24
N TYR A 136 -2.03 -4.81 0.20
CA TYR A 136 -1.63 -3.53 0.78
C TYR A 136 -2.78 -2.98 1.62
N CYS A 137 -2.48 -2.38 2.76
CA CYS A 137 -3.44 -1.58 3.52
C CYS A 137 -2.70 -0.50 4.33
N ASN A 138 -3.18 0.75 4.28
CA ASN A 138 -2.73 1.88 5.12
C ASN A 138 -1.21 2.05 5.26
N GLY A 139 -0.47 1.90 4.14
CA GLY A 139 0.98 2.07 4.15
C GLY A 139 1.78 0.84 4.61
N LEU A 140 1.11 -0.31 4.74
CA LEU A 140 1.72 -1.60 5.07
C LEU A 140 1.44 -2.60 3.94
N LEU A 141 2.42 -3.46 3.67
CA LEU A 141 2.30 -4.58 2.75
C LEU A 141 2.17 -5.88 3.53
N LEU A 142 1.34 -6.79 3.04
CA LEU A 142 1.32 -8.19 3.46
C LEU A 142 1.97 -9.03 2.37
N CYS A 143 3.06 -9.71 2.74
CA CYS A 143 3.80 -10.61 1.88
C CYS A 143 3.78 -12.03 2.45
N GLN A 144 3.99 -13.03 1.61
CA GLN A 144 4.21 -14.42 2.02
C GLN A 144 5.50 -14.95 1.43
N LEU A 145 6.31 -15.62 2.25
CA LEU A 145 7.49 -16.35 1.78
C LEU A 145 7.07 -17.75 1.31
N HIS A 146 7.52 -18.17 0.13
CA HIS A 146 7.08 -19.43 -0.47
C HIS A 146 7.57 -20.67 0.29
N GLU A 147 8.77 -20.66 0.85
CA GLU A 147 9.38 -21.82 1.51
C GLU A 147 8.80 -22.02 2.92
N SER A 148 8.80 -20.97 3.74
CA SER A 148 8.31 -21.04 5.12
C SER A 148 6.79 -20.91 5.25
N LYS A 149 6.12 -20.38 4.22
CA LYS A 149 4.70 -19.99 4.21
C LYS A 149 4.34 -18.94 5.26
N GLU A 150 5.33 -18.29 5.84
CA GLU A 150 5.14 -17.25 6.85
C GLU A 150 4.59 -15.98 6.22
N LEU A 151 3.72 -15.31 6.97
CA LEU A 151 3.16 -14.02 6.60
C LEU A 151 4.01 -12.92 7.21
N HIS A 152 4.37 -11.95 6.38
CA HIS A 152 5.23 -10.84 6.74
C HIS A 152 4.47 -9.55 6.50
N LEU A 153 4.32 -8.74 7.55
CA LEU A 153 3.97 -7.34 7.40
C LEU A 153 5.24 -6.54 7.15
N VAL A 154 5.19 -5.66 6.16
CA VAL A 154 6.34 -4.86 5.73
C VAL A 154 5.92 -3.41 5.60
N ASN A 155 6.71 -2.50 6.18
CA ASN A 155 6.67 -1.08 5.86
C ASN A 155 7.93 -0.72 5.06
N PRO A 156 7.85 -0.63 3.72
CA PRO A 156 8.98 -0.21 2.88
C PRO A 156 9.58 1.15 3.24
N ALA A 157 8.75 2.10 3.69
CA ALA A 157 9.19 3.47 3.94
C ALA A 157 10.01 3.60 5.23
N THR A 158 9.66 2.83 6.26
CA THR A 158 10.40 2.76 7.53
C THR A 158 11.42 1.62 7.58
N ARG A 159 11.40 0.73 6.60
CA ARG A 159 12.18 -0.53 6.55
C ARG A 159 11.90 -1.45 7.74
N GLU A 160 10.69 -1.37 8.30
CA GLU A 160 10.25 -2.30 9.34
C GLU A 160 9.66 -3.56 8.70
N LEU A 161 9.97 -4.71 9.29
CA LEU A 161 9.42 -6.01 8.92
C LEU A 161 8.98 -6.74 10.18
N LYS A 162 7.82 -7.38 10.10
CA LYS A 162 7.27 -8.19 11.18
C LYS A 162 6.76 -9.51 10.64
N ILE A 163 7.35 -10.59 11.14
CA ILE A 163 6.86 -11.94 10.92
C ILE A 163 5.63 -12.14 11.81
N LEU A 164 4.51 -12.54 11.22
CA LEU A 164 3.31 -12.84 11.96
C LEU A 164 3.46 -14.17 12.71
N PRO A 165 2.95 -14.27 13.96
CA PRO A 165 2.90 -15.55 14.64
C PRO A 165 2.08 -16.54 13.80
N ARG A 166 2.38 -17.84 13.92
CA ARG A 166 1.58 -18.88 13.25
C ARG A 166 0.12 -18.80 13.69
N THR A 167 -0.78 -19.11 12.77
CA THR A 167 -2.21 -19.19 13.05
C THR A 167 -2.49 -20.19 14.17
N PRO A 168 -3.54 -19.99 15.01
CA PRO A 168 -3.86 -20.87 16.12
C PRO A 168 -4.05 -22.33 15.70
N LYS A 169 -4.49 -22.55 14.47
CA LYS A 169 -4.48 -23.84 13.80
C LYS A 169 -3.49 -23.75 12.63
N PRO A 170 -2.21 -24.13 12.84
CA PRO A 170 -1.22 -24.07 11.78
C PRO A 170 -1.60 -25.08 10.71
N TYR A 171 -1.86 -24.58 9.51
CA TYR A 171 -2.15 -25.39 8.34
C TYR A 171 -1.04 -25.21 7.32
N ARG A 172 -0.78 -26.24 6.51
CA ARG A 172 0.22 -26.13 5.43
C ARG A 172 -0.16 -25.05 4.40
N TYR A 173 -1.45 -24.78 4.23
CA TYR A 173 -1.98 -23.80 3.27
C TYR A 173 -3.19 -23.08 3.86
N SER A 174 -3.23 -21.75 3.72
CA SER A 174 -4.44 -20.95 3.87
C SER A 174 -5.13 -20.90 2.50
N SER A 175 -6.43 -21.18 2.46
CA SER A 175 -7.23 -21.14 1.23
C SER A 175 -7.45 -19.71 0.75
N LEU A 176 -7.47 -18.77 1.70
CA LEU A 176 -7.63 -17.34 1.45
C LEU A 176 -6.84 -16.53 2.50
N CYS A 177 -6.45 -15.32 2.12
CA CYS A 177 -5.74 -14.36 2.95
C CYS A 177 -6.09 -12.94 2.51
N GLY A 178 -6.33 -12.02 3.44
CA GLY A 178 -6.58 -10.62 3.17
C GLY A 178 -6.01 -9.73 4.27
N PHE A 179 -5.87 -8.45 3.97
CA PHE A 179 -5.35 -7.46 4.90
C PHE A 179 -6.13 -6.17 4.71
N GLY A 180 -6.69 -5.65 5.78
CA GLY A 180 -7.45 -4.43 5.75
C GLY A 180 -7.40 -3.72 7.10
N TYR A 181 -8.11 -2.61 7.19
CA TYR A 181 -8.11 -1.77 8.36
C TYR A 181 -9.53 -1.55 8.89
N ASP A 182 -9.70 -1.79 10.18
CA ASP A 182 -10.94 -1.52 10.88
C ASP A 182 -10.94 -0.08 11.37
N HIS A 183 -11.65 0.79 10.65
CA HIS A 183 -11.79 2.20 11.02
C HIS A 183 -12.54 2.42 12.34
N SER A 184 -13.34 1.44 12.81
CA SER A 184 -14.12 1.58 14.04
C SER A 184 -13.27 1.35 15.29
N THR A 185 -12.33 0.41 15.23
CA THR A 185 -11.40 0.11 16.32
C THR A 185 -10.01 0.68 16.11
N ASP A 186 -9.74 1.25 14.93
CA ASP A 186 -8.45 1.85 14.56
C ASP A 186 -7.32 0.80 14.59
N GLU A 187 -7.61 -0.36 13.97
CA GLU A 187 -6.78 -1.55 14.00
C GLU A 187 -6.53 -2.13 12.61
N HIS A 188 -5.31 -2.62 12.39
CA HIS A 188 -4.97 -3.38 11.18
C HIS A 188 -5.26 -4.85 11.42
N LYS A 189 -6.00 -5.46 10.49
CA LYS A 189 -6.45 -6.84 10.58
C LYS A 189 -5.98 -7.65 9.38
N VAL A 190 -5.26 -8.74 9.66
CA VAL A 190 -4.94 -9.78 8.67
C VAL A 190 -5.92 -10.93 8.86
N VAL A 191 -6.60 -11.31 7.80
CA VAL A 191 -7.59 -12.40 7.81
C VAL A 191 -7.05 -13.55 6.99
N CYS A 192 -6.99 -14.74 7.57
CA CYS A 192 -6.70 -15.97 6.85
C CYS A 192 -7.89 -16.91 6.97
N GLY A 193 -8.26 -17.60 5.90
CA GLY A 193 -9.35 -18.57 5.93
C GLY A 193 -8.88 -19.93 5.43
N ARG A 194 -9.48 -20.97 5.99
CA ARG A 194 -9.35 -22.34 5.52
C ARG A 194 -10.72 -22.84 5.10
N ILE A 195 -10.77 -23.36 3.88
CA ILE A 195 -11.95 -24.04 3.37
C ILE A 195 -11.90 -25.50 3.79
N ASN A 196 -13.01 -25.99 4.34
CA ASN A 196 -13.23 -27.39 4.65
C ASN A 196 -14.51 -27.83 3.94
N ILE A 197 -14.38 -28.84 3.06
CA ILE A 197 -15.46 -29.36 2.23
C ILE A 197 -16.72 -29.70 3.07
N ASN A 198 -16.55 -30.15 4.31
CA ASN A 198 -17.65 -30.59 5.16
C ASN A 198 -18.12 -29.53 6.18
N HIS A 199 -17.36 -28.46 6.39
CA HIS A 199 -17.59 -27.52 7.50
C HIS A 199 -17.56 -26.04 7.08
N GLY A 200 -17.46 -25.76 5.78
CA GLY A 200 -17.37 -24.40 5.26
C GLY A 200 -16.02 -23.74 5.55
N ILE A 201 -16.03 -22.41 5.66
CA ILE A 201 -14.82 -21.60 5.85
C ILE A 201 -14.59 -21.27 7.33
N GLU A 202 -13.43 -21.63 7.87
CA GLU A 202 -12.99 -21.13 9.17
C GLU A 202 -12.03 -19.95 8.98
N PHE A 203 -12.38 -18.79 9.54
CA PHE A 203 -11.55 -17.59 9.48
C PHE A 203 -10.71 -17.42 10.75
N CYS A 204 -9.47 -16.99 10.58
CA CYS A 204 -8.57 -16.53 11.63
C CYS A 204 -8.25 -15.07 11.37
N VAL A 205 -8.46 -14.21 12.38
CA VAL A 205 -8.16 -12.78 12.31
C VAL A 205 -7.02 -12.45 13.25
N TYR A 206 -5.96 -11.87 12.71
CA TYR A 206 -4.86 -11.31 13.45
C TYR A 206 -5.03 -9.80 13.51
N THR A 207 -4.97 -9.26 14.72
CA THR A 207 -4.93 -7.82 14.96
C THR A 207 -3.50 -7.39 15.25
N LEU A 208 -2.99 -6.43 14.48
CA LEU A 208 -1.60 -5.95 14.61
C LEU A 208 -1.36 -5.27 15.96
N GLU A 209 -2.31 -4.45 16.41
CA GLU A 209 -2.23 -3.60 17.59
C GLU A 209 -2.20 -4.39 18.89
N THR A 210 -2.90 -5.53 18.94
CA THR A 210 -2.91 -6.47 20.08
C THR A 210 -1.93 -7.61 19.90
N ASN A 211 -1.37 -7.77 18.69
CA ASN A 211 -0.45 -8.85 18.31
C ASN A 211 -1.01 -10.24 18.63
N SER A 212 -2.27 -10.47 18.29
CA SER A 212 -2.99 -11.69 18.65
C SER A 212 -3.90 -12.19 17.53
N TRP A 213 -3.99 -13.51 17.43
CA TRP A 213 -4.98 -14.19 16.59
C TRP A 213 -6.26 -14.49 17.37
N ARG A 214 -7.40 -14.41 16.67
CA ARG A 214 -8.67 -14.99 17.09
C ARG A 214 -9.28 -15.79 15.94
N VAL A 215 -10.15 -16.75 16.27
CA VAL A 215 -10.87 -17.57 15.29
C VAL A 215 -12.31 -17.07 15.22
N ILE A 216 -12.78 -16.77 14.02
CA ILE A 216 -14.19 -16.53 13.72
C ILE A 216 -14.73 -17.81 13.10
N ARG A 217 -15.78 -18.35 13.69
CA ARG A 217 -16.50 -19.49 13.12
C ARG A 217 -17.75 -18.95 12.49
N ASP A 218 -17.81 -19.06 11.18
CA ASP A 218 -19.03 -18.87 10.43
C ASP A 218 -19.16 -20.03 9.44
N ASN A 219 -20.32 -20.65 9.38
CA ASN A 219 -20.54 -21.81 8.53
C ASN A 219 -20.94 -21.33 7.14
N PHE A 220 -19.94 -20.88 6.38
CA PHE A 220 -20.15 -20.46 5.00
C PHE A 220 -19.87 -21.62 4.05
N ASN A 221 -20.90 -22.13 3.38
CA ASN A 221 -20.80 -23.32 2.53
C ASN A 221 -20.18 -23.01 1.15
N CYS A 222 -18.89 -22.72 1.14
CA CYS A 222 -18.06 -22.64 -0.06
C CYS A 222 -16.96 -23.69 -0.01
N PHE A 223 -16.56 -24.21 -1.16
CA PHE A 223 -15.59 -25.29 -1.25
C PHE A 223 -14.28 -24.89 -1.94
N GLU A 224 -14.26 -23.78 -2.68
CA GLU A 224 -13.06 -23.31 -3.36
C GLU A 224 -12.99 -21.78 -3.45
N CYS A 225 -11.76 -21.25 -3.39
CA CYS A 225 -11.46 -19.84 -3.61
C CYS A 225 -10.60 -19.72 -4.88
N THR A 226 -11.00 -18.85 -5.82
CA THR A 226 -10.29 -18.71 -7.10
C THR A 226 -8.88 -18.15 -6.94
N LYS A 227 -8.69 -17.24 -5.97
CA LYS A 227 -7.41 -16.66 -5.59
C LYS A 227 -7.31 -16.49 -4.09
N VAL A 228 -6.16 -16.84 -3.54
CA VAL A 228 -5.88 -16.67 -2.11
C VAL A 228 -6.06 -15.21 -1.67
N ARG A 229 -5.73 -14.25 -2.52
CA ARG A 229 -5.71 -12.82 -2.17
C ARG A 229 -7.11 -12.23 -2.01
N GLY A 230 -7.34 -11.59 -0.86
CA GLY A 230 -8.51 -10.76 -0.59
C GLY A 230 -8.32 -9.31 -1.01
N ILE A 231 -9.41 -8.69 -1.46
CA ILE A 231 -9.46 -7.29 -1.88
C ILE A 231 -10.09 -6.46 -0.77
N ASP A 232 -9.33 -5.48 -0.26
CA ASP A 232 -9.83 -4.49 0.69
C ASP A 232 -10.56 -3.38 -0.07
N LEU A 233 -11.83 -3.18 0.28
CA LEU A 233 -12.65 -2.08 -0.21
C LEU A 233 -13.55 -1.60 0.92
N ASN A 234 -13.37 -0.36 1.35
CA ASN A 234 -14.18 0.31 2.38
C ASN A 234 -14.27 -0.45 3.73
N GLY A 235 -13.18 -1.10 4.15
CA GLY A 235 -13.14 -1.86 5.40
C GLY A 235 -13.82 -3.23 5.33
N GLU A 236 -14.12 -3.71 4.13
CA GLU A 236 -14.59 -5.05 3.85
C GLU A 236 -13.59 -5.78 2.95
N LEU A 237 -13.25 -7.02 3.30
CA LEU A 237 -12.39 -7.89 2.50
C LEU A 237 -13.22 -8.79 1.60
N HIS A 238 -12.87 -8.90 0.33
CA HIS A 238 -13.65 -9.63 -0.66
C HIS A 238 -12.84 -10.74 -1.32
N TRP A 239 -13.48 -11.88 -1.53
CA TRP A 239 -12.93 -13.02 -2.25
C TRP A 239 -13.98 -13.62 -3.18
N LEU A 240 -13.54 -14.09 -4.34
CA LEU A 240 -14.38 -14.86 -5.25
C LEU A 240 -14.29 -16.35 -4.89
N MET A 241 -15.46 -16.95 -4.70
CA MET A 241 -15.64 -18.29 -4.16
C MET A 241 -16.59 -19.13 -5.03
N HIS A 242 -16.36 -20.44 -5.06
CA HIS A 242 -17.32 -21.41 -5.59
C HIS A 242 -18.14 -22.02 -4.46
N LYS A 243 -19.45 -22.14 -4.71
CA LYS A 243 -20.48 -22.60 -3.78
C LYS A 243 -21.42 -23.58 -4.49
N GLY A 244 -21.86 -24.61 -3.78
CA GLY A 244 -22.79 -25.62 -4.30
C GLY A 244 -22.23 -27.05 -4.24
N GLU A 245 -23.04 -28.00 -4.67
CA GLU A 245 -22.65 -29.39 -4.92
C GLU A 245 -22.40 -29.57 -6.44
N TYR A 246 -21.69 -30.62 -6.85
CA TYR A 246 -21.19 -30.87 -8.22
C TYR A 246 -22.16 -30.62 -9.39
N GLU A 247 -23.49 -30.57 -9.17
CA GLU A 247 -24.51 -30.34 -10.20
C GLU A 247 -25.13 -28.93 -10.18
N ALA A 248 -24.80 -28.09 -9.19
CA ALA A 248 -25.36 -26.74 -9.00
C ALA A 248 -24.28 -25.74 -8.53
N GLU A 249 -23.11 -25.78 -9.16
CA GLU A 249 -22.00 -24.88 -8.85
C GLU A 249 -22.34 -23.43 -9.23
N SER A 250 -22.15 -22.53 -8.27
CA SER A 250 -22.33 -21.09 -8.43
C SER A 250 -21.09 -20.35 -7.95
N SER A 251 -20.75 -19.25 -8.62
CA SER A 251 -19.71 -18.33 -8.18
C SER A 251 -20.33 -17.19 -7.40
N VAL A 252 -19.80 -16.91 -6.22
CA VAL A 252 -20.24 -15.83 -5.34
C VAL A 252 -19.05 -15.02 -4.85
N ILE A 253 -19.28 -13.75 -4.51
CA ILE A 253 -18.30 -12.97 -3.78
C ILE A 253 -18.62 -13.11 -2.30
N VAL A 254 -17.67 -13.59 -1.52
CA VAL A 254 -17.73 -13.58 -0.06
C VAL A 254 -17.03 -12.35 0.44
N SER A 255 -17.72 -11.53 1.23
CA SER A 255 -17.10 -10.40 1.92
C SER A 255 -17.04 -10.63 3.43
N LEU A 256 -16.00 -10.13 4.08
CA LEU A 256 -15.89 -10.06 5.54
C LEU A 256 -15.78 -8.59 5.95
N VAL A 257 -16.77 -8.12 6.70
CA VAL A 257 -16.79 -6.76 7.26
C VAL A 257 -15.87 -6.70 8.46
N LEU A 258 -14.76 -5.96 8.39
CA LEU A 258 -13.74 -5.99 9.44
C LEU A 258 -14.22 -5.45 10.79
N ALA A 259 -15.07 -4.42 10.77
CA ALA A 259 -15.62 -3.78 11.97
C ALA A 259 -16.52 -4.70 12.79
N LYS A 260 -17.35 -5.49 12.11
CA LYS A 260 -18.33 -6.38 12.73
C LYS A 260 -17.88 -7.85 12.77
N GLU A 261 -16.84 -8.17 12.01
CA GLU A 261 -16.40 -9.55 11.76
C GLU A 261 -17.52 -10.44 11.23
N GLU A 262 -18.34 -9.87 10.36
CA GLU A 262 -19.53 -10.49 9.77
C GLU A 262 -19.22 -10.90 8.34
N VAL A 263 -19.55 -12.15 7.99
CA VAL A 263 -19.41 -12.65 6.62
C VAL A 263 -20.70 -12.35 5.85
N ARG A 264 -20.57 -11.86 4.61
CA ARG A 264 -21.68 -11.61 3.71
C ARG A 264 -21.47 -12.28 2.36
N GLU A 265 -22.58 -12.57 1.71
CA GLU A 265 -22.61 -13.08 0.34
C GLU A 265 -23.06 -11.97 -0.60
N ILE A 266 -22.32 -11.77 -1.69
CA ILE A 266 -22.68 -10.87 -2.76
C ILE A 266 -22.83 -11.70 -4.03
N GLN A 267 -24.02 -11.65 -4.61
CA GLN A 267 -24.34 -12.39 -5.83
C GLN A 267 -23.68 -11.73 -7.05
N LEU A 268 -23.26 -12.56 -7.99
CA LEU A 268 -22.82 -12.10 -9.31
C LEU A 268 -24.02 -11.71 -10.18
N SER A 269 -23.74 -10.98 -11.26
CA SER A 269 -24.75 -10.63 -12.28
C SER A 269 -25.38 -11.91 -12.86
N PRO A 270 -26.71 -11.96 -13.09
CA PRO A 270 -27.37 -13.13 -13.66
C PRO A 270 -27.05 -13.32 -15.16
N GLU A 271 -26.53 -12.29 -15.83
CA GLU A 271 -26.02 -12.40 -17.21
C GLU A 271 -24.70 -13.18 -17.29
N TYR A 272 -24.07 -13.44 -16.14
CA TYR A 272 -22.86 -14.25 -16.06
C TYR A 272 -23.25 -15.74 -16.02
N SER A 273 -23.45 -16.36 -17.18
CA SER A 273 -23.71 -17.80 -17.27
C SER A 273 -22.42 -18.58 -17.00
N ILE A 274 -22.40 -19.37 -15.93
CA ILE A 274 -21.25 -20.20 -15.53
C ILE A 274 -21.01 -21.34 -16.54
N GLU A 275 -22.08 -21.82 -17.19
CA GLU A 275 -22.01 -22.86 -18.22
C GLU A 275 -21.12 -22.40 -19.39
N ASN A 276 -19.96 -23.05 -19.53
CA ASN A 276 -18.93 -22.80 -20.54
C ASN A 276 -18.19 -21.44 -20.42
N SER A 277 -18.34 -20.70 -19.31
CA SER A 277 -17.56 -19.49 -19.11
C SER A 277 -16.12 -19.80 -18.64
N PRO A 278 -15.13 -19.05 -19.12
CA PRO A 278 -13.76 -19.22 -18.66
C PRO A 278 -13.59 -18.87 -17.17
N PRO A 279 -12.52 -19.37 -16.52
CA PRO A 279 -12.17 -19.00 -15.15
C PRO A 279 -12.13 -17.48 -14.97
N ILE A 280 -12.65 -17.00 -13.84
CA ILE A 280 -12.67 -15.57 -13.51
C ILE A 280 -11.80 -15.22 -12.32
N GLU A 281 -11.34 -13.97 -12.35
CA GLU A 281 -10.59 -13.35 -11.26
C GLU A 281 -11.33 -12.11 -10.76
N LEU A 282 -11.31 -11.94 -9.44
CA LEU A 282 -11.78 -10.72 -8.78
C LEU A 282 -10.62 -9.72 -8.70
N GLY A 283 -10.91 -8.47 -9.01
CA GLY A 283 -9.99 -7.35 -8.95
C GLY A 283 -10.66 -6.10 -8.37
N LEU A 284 -9.87 -5.04 -8.28
CA LEU A 284 -10.35 -3.70 -7.97
C LEU A 284 -10.04 -2.81 -9.16
N PHE A 285 -11.05 -2.20 -9.75
CA PHE A 285 -10.90 -1.20 -10.79
C PHE A 285 -11.30 0.16 -10.22
N ARG A 286 -10.31 1.03 -10.00
CA ARG A 286 -10.48 2.33 -9.31
C ARG A 286 -10.98 2.10 -7.87
N GLU A 287 -12.27 2.25 -7.62
CA GLU A 287 -12.93 2.01 -6.33
C GLU A 287 -14.11 1.03 -6.46
N TRP A 288 -14.16 0.30 -7.57
CA TRP A 288 -15.20 -0.69 -7.87
C TRP A 288 -14.61 -2.09 -7.89
N LEU A 289 -15.35 -3.05 -7.33
CA LEU A 289 -15.03 -4.46 -7.55
C LEU A 289 -15.18 -4.77 -9.03
N CYS A 290 -14.24 -5.52 -9.58
CA CYS A 290 -14.28 -5.91 -10.98
C CYS A 290 -14.03 -7.41 -11.15
N ILE A 291 -14.58 -7.97 -12.23
CA ILE A 291 -14.37 -9.37 -12.62
C ILE A 291 -13.84 -9.41 -14.03
N SER A 292 -12.71 -10.08 -14.23
CA SER A 292 -12.09 -10.30 -15.54
C SER A 292 -11.88 -11.79 -15.80
N HIS A 293 -11.97 -12.18 -17.06
CA HIS A 293 -11.65 -13.55 -17.46
C HIS A 293 -10.14 -13.81 -17.42
N ASN A 294 -9.78 -15.06 -17.13
CA ASN A 294 -8.42 -15.59 -17.11
C ASN A 294 -8.32 -16.69 -18.17
N VAL A 295 -8.17 -16.28 -19.44
CA VAL A 295 -8.14 -17.18 -20.62
C VAL A 295 -7.06 -16.72 -21.54
N ASP A 296 -6.59 -17.65 -22.38
CA ASP A 296 -5.84 -17.23 -23.54
C ASP A 296 -6.73 -16.39 -24.47
N ALA A 297 -6.30 -15.16 -24.74
CA ALA A 297 -6.94 -14.32 -25.73
C ALA A 297 -6.96 -15.10 -27.05
N ASP A 298 -8.17 -15.31 -27.60
CA ASP A 298 -8.31 -15.84 -28.94
C ASP A 298 -7.53 -14.93 -29.90
N HIS A 299 -6.74 -15.51 -30.79
CA HIS A 299 -5.83 -14.75 -31.66
C HIS A 299 -6.58 -13.78 -32.58
N ASP A 300 -7.89 -13.97 -32.74
CA ASP A 300 -8.76 -13.13 -33.56
C ASP A 300 -9.47 -12.00 -32.79
N GLN A 301 -9.41 -11.96 -31.45
CA GLN A 301 -10.03 -10.89 -30.67
C GLN A 301 -9.17 -9.61 -30.65
N THR A 302 -9.77 -8.49 -31.07
CA THR A 302 -9.11 -7.17 -31.06
C THR A 302 -9.33 -6.38 -29.77
N TYR A 303 -10.15 -6.88 -28.87
CA TYR A 303 -10.50 -6.24 -27.60
C TYR A 303 -10.82 -7.29 -26.55
N ASN A 304 -10.90 -6.86 -25.30
CA ASN A 304 -11.41 -7.67 -24.20
C ASN A 304 -12.40 -6.87 -23.35
N GLU A 305 -13.15 -7.60 -22.53
CA GLU A 305 -14.18 -7.04 -21.67
C GLU A 305 -14.04 -7.54 -20.24
N PHE A 306 -14.39 -6.68 -19.28
CA PHE A 306 -14.46 -7.02 -17.87
C PHE A 306 -15.67 -6.33 -17.24
N TRP A 307 -16.16 -6.88 -16.13
CA TRP A 307 -17.31 -6.35 -15.41
C TRP A 307 -16.88 -5.49 -14.24
N VAL A 308 -17.58 -4.40 -13.97
CA VAL A 308 -17.39 -3.55 -12.78
C VAL A 308 -18.70 -3.38 -12.03
N MET A 309 -18.65 -3.47 -10.70
CA MET A 309 -19.78 -3.21 -9.82
C MET A 309 -19.72 -1.76 -9.38
N LYS A 310 -20.52 -0.90 -10.03
CA LYS A 310 -20.46 0.55 -9.79
C LYS A 310 -21.01 0.96 -8.41
N GLU A 311 -21.94 0.17 -7.87
CA GLU A 311 -22.48 0.34 -6.53
C GLU A 311 -22.21 -0.91 -5.70
N HIS A 312 -21.43 -0.75 -4.64
CA HIS A 312 -20.98 -1.88 -3.81
C HIS A 312 -22.15 -2.69 -3.25
N GLY A 313 -22.11 -4.01 -3.46
CA GLY A 313 -23.13 -4.96 -3.04
C GLY A 313 -24.41 -4.96 -3.87
N VAL A 314 -24.57 -4.08 -4.86
CA VAL A 314 -25.79 -3.97 -5.67
C VAL A 314 -25.63 -4.76 -6.97
N LYS A 315 -26.37 -5.87 -7.09
CA LYS A 315 -26.32 -6.80 -8.22
C LYS A 315 -26.64 -6.12 -9.56
N GLU A 316 -27.60 -5.20 -9.57
CA GLU A 316 -28.05 -4.51 -10.78
C GLU A 316 -27.04 -3.47 -11.27
N SER A 317 -26.00 -3.15 -10.47
CA SER A 317 -25.00 -2.14 -10.81
C SER A 317 -23.82 -2.69 -11.63
N TRP A 318 -23.78 -4.00 -11.86
CA TRP A 318 -22.77 -4.62 -12.72
C TRP A 318 -22.87 -4.06 -14.14
N THR A 319 -21.82 -3.39 -14.58
CA THR A 319 -21.70 -2.84 -15.94
C THR A 319 -20.46 -3.41 -16.59
N LYS A 320 -20.53 -3.64 -17.90
CA LYS A 320 -19.39 -4.11 -18.68
C LYS A 320 -18.51 -2.94 -19.14
N MET A 321 -17.21 -3.11 -19.04
CA MET A 321 -16.16 -2.21 -19.54
C MET A 321 -15.40 -2.93 -20.66
N ARG A 322 -14.90 -2.16 -21.63
CA ARG A 322 -14.12 -2.68 -22.76
C ARG A 322 -12.72 -2.08 -22.74
N VAL A 323 -11.74 -2.88 -23.15
CA VAL A 323 -10.37 -2.45 -23.41
C VAL A 323 -10.03 -2.91 -24.83
N SER A 324 -9.60 -2.00 -25.69
CA SER A 324 -9.22 -2.29 -27.09
C SER A 324 -7.82 -2.94 -27.19
N ILE A 325 -7.48 -3.76 -26.20
CA ILE A 325 -6.24 -4.54 -26.14
C ILE A 325 -6.62 -5.98 -25.81
N PRO A 326 -6.18 -6.96 -26.60
CA PRO A 326 -6.33 -8.35 -26.22
C PRO A 326 -5.49 -8.67 -24.98
N TYR A 327 -6.08 -9.37 -23.99
CA TYR A 327 -5.36 -9.75 -22.79
C TYR A 327 -5.64 -11.19 -22.36
N HIS A 328 -4.59 -11.84 -21.85
CA HIS A 328 -4.71 -13.15 -21.20
C HIS A 328 -5.04 -13.00 -19.70
N LYS A 329 -4.48 -11.95 -19.10
CA LYS A 329 -4.61 -11.64 -17.68
C LYS A 329 -4.63 -10.13 -17.48
N LEU A 330 -5.56 -9.67 -16.66
CA LEU A 330 -5.73 -8.27 -16.30
C LEU A 330 -5.52 -8.09 -14.79
N SER A 331 -4.67 -7.14 -14.42
CA SER A 331 -4.61 -6.61 -13.06
C SER A 331 -4.65 -5.09 -13.13
N HIS A 332 -5.66 -4.48 -12.51
CA HIS A 332 -5.69 -3.03 -12.33
C HIS A 332 -4.92 -2.66 -11.07
N SER A 333 -4.13 -1.60 -11.17
CA SER A 333 -3.20 -1.20 -10.10
C SER A 333 -3.55 0.14 -9.46
N GLY A 334 -4.48 0.89 -10.07
CA GLY A 334 -5.00 2.13 -9.55
C GLY A 334 -5.12 3.25 -10.60
N PHE A 335 -5.67 4.35 -10.12
CA PHE A 335 -6.06 5.51 -10.91
C PHE A 335 -4.95 6.56 -10.93
N TRP A 336 -4.55 7.03 -12.12
CA TRP A 336 -3.57 8.11 -12.26
C TRP A 336 -4.23 9.48 -12.42
N THR A 337 -5.10 9.61 -13.43
CA THR A 337 -5.93 10.81 -13.71
C THR A 337 -7.33 10.37 -14.10
N LYS A 338 -8.26 11.32 -14.28
CA LYS A 338 -9.65 11.04 -14.69
C LYS A 338 -9.78 10.10 -15.89
N THR A 339 -8.80 10.10 -16.78
CA THR A 339 -8.88 9.42 -18.07
C THR A 339 -7.85 8.28 -18.19
N HIS A 340 -6.77 8.31 -17.39
CA HIS A 340 -5.67 7.36 -17.48
C HIS A 340 -5.58 6.43 -16.27
N ASP A 341 -5.59 5.13 -16.55
CA ASP A 341 -5.52 4.04 -15.58
C ASP A 341 -4.26 3.19 -15.78
N LEU A 342 -3.59 2.86 -14.68
CA LEU A 342 -2.39 2.03 -14.70
C LEU A 342 -2.78 0.55 -14.60
N MET A 343 -2.39 -0.24 -15.61
CA MET A 343 -2.80 -1.64 -15.75
C MET A 343 -1.61 -2.55 -16.00
N VAL A 344 -1.77 -3.81 -15.59
CA VAL A 344 -0.92 -4.91 -16.05
C VAL A 344 -1.76 -5.82 -16.94
N ILE A 345 -1.36 -5.91 -18.21
CA ILE A 345 -1.99 -6.74 -19.24
C ILE A 345 -0.95 -7.71 -19.79
N GLY A 346 -1.19 -9.00 -19.62
CA GLY A 346 -0.27 -10.04 -20.10
C GLY A 346 1.15 -9.86 -19.55
N GLU A 347 1.26 -9.55 -18.26
CA GLU A 347 2.53 -9.28 -17.54
C GLU A 347 3.28 -8.01 -17.99
N ARG A 348 2.68 -7.17 -18.83
CA ARG A 348 3.22 -5.86 -19.22
C ARG A 348 2.53 -4.75 -18.47
N LEU A 349 3.31 -3.83 -17.91
CA LEU A 349 2.79 -2.61 -17.31
C LEU A 349 2.52 -1.57 -18.39
N LEU A 350 1.32 -1.00 -18.41
CA LEU A 350 0.93 0.04 -19.36
C LEU A 350 0.00 1.08 -18.72
N MET A 351 -0.09 2.24 -19.36
CA MET A 351 -1.11 3.24 -19.08
C MET A 351 -2.18 3.17 -20.17
N TYR A 352 -3.45 3.04 -19.77
CA TYR A 352 -4.58 2.98 -20.68
C TYR A 352 -5.43 4.25 -20.56
N ASN A 353 -5.83 4.86 -21.67
CA ASN A 353 -6.77 5.97 -21.70
C ASN A 353 -8.18 5.50 -22.09
N PHE A 354 -9.15 5.65 -21.20
CA PHE A 354 -10.55 5.26 -21.47
C PHE A 354 -11.38 6.32 -22.21
N ASP A 355 -10.85 7.54 -22.39
CA ASP A 355 -11.51 8.56 -23.22
C ASP A 355 -11.13 8.42 -24.70
N ASP A 356 -10.07 7.69 -24.99
CA ASP A 356 -9.49 7.46 -26.31
C ASP A 356 -8.94 6.03 -26.35
N ASP A 357 -9.82 5.06 -26.63
CA ASP A 357 -9.55 3.62 -26.46
C ASP A 357 -8.36 3.08 -27.28
N GLU A 358 -7.89 3.82 -28.28
CA GLU A 358 -6.70 3.50 -29.09
C GLU A 358 -5.39 4.04 -28.48
N ASN A 359 -5.48 4.82 -27.40
CA ASN A 359 -4.34 5.52 -26.82
C ASN A 359 -3.89 4.86 -25.51
N PHE A 360 -2.95 3.93 -25.64
CA PHE A 360 -2.23 3.33 -24.53
C PHE A 360 -0.73 3.31 -24.81
N TRP A 361 0.08 3.20 -23.77
CA TRP A 361 1.53 3.06 -23.92
C TRP A 361 2.13 2.14 -22.86
N ASP A 362 3.08 1.33 -23.30
CA ASP A 362 3.86 0.47 -22.42
C ASP A 362 4.77 1.31 -21.51
N LEU A 363 4.91 0.85 -20.27
CA LEU A 363 5.77 1.44 -19.24
C LEU A 363 6.85 0.41 -18.84
N PRO A 364 7.85 0.17 -19.69
CA PRO A 364 8.89 -0.80 -19.41
C PRO A 364 9.76 -0.37 -18.22
N ILE A 365 10.09 -1.35 -17.38
CA ILE A 365 10.90 -1.15 -16.18
C ILE A 365 12.28 -1.72 -16.44
N ARG A 366 13.33 -0.94 -16.20
CA ARG A 366 14.71 -1.37 -16.43
C ARG A 366 15.03 -2.59 -15.57
N GLY A 367 15.43 -3.68 -16.23
CA GLY A 367 15.83 -4.93 -15.57
C GLY A 367 14.66 -5.77 -15.06
N VAL A 368 13.42 -5.46 -15.46
CA VAL A 368 12.24 -6.28 -15.15
C VAL A 368 11.45 -6.50 -16.45
N ASP A 369 11.56 -7.69 -17.01
CA ASP A 369 10.94 -8.02 -18.30
C ASP A 369 9.44 -8.32 -18.15
N LYS A 370 9.04 -8.90 -17.02
CA LYS A 370 7.66 -9.32 -16.74
C LYS A 370 7.22 -8.87 -15.36
N VAL A 371 6.10 -8.16 -15.31
CA VAL A 371 5.48 -7.62 -14.10
C VAL A 371 4.32 -8.51 -13.67
N GLY A 372 4.37 -8.98 -12.43
CA GLY A 372 3.33 -9.78 -11.81
C GLY A 372 2.27 -8.91 -11.14
N ILE A 373 2.05 -9.14 -9.85
CA ILE A 373 1.12 -8.33 -9.06
C ILE A 373 1.70 -6.94 -8.89
N ILE A 374 0.83 -5.93 -8.96
CA ILE A 374 1.18 -4.52 -8.87
C ILE A 374 0.18 -3.78 -7.97
N LEU A 375 0.66 -2.83 -7.18
CA LEU A 375 -0.13 -2.02 -6.26
C LEU A 375 0.44 -0.61 -6.14
N ILE A 376 -0.45 0.37 -5.97
CA ILE A 376 -0.05 1.70 -5.50
C ILE A 376 0.08 1.66 -3.98
N TYR A 377 1.28 1.95 -3.51
CA TYR A 377 1.65 2.02 -2.10
C TYR A 377 1.88 3.47 -1.70
N LEU A 378 1.38 3.87 -0.54
CA LEU A 378 1.65 5.20 0.02
C LEU A 378 2.66 5.09 1.16
N ASP A 379 3.78 5.82 1.07
CA ASP A 379 4.78 5.90 2.14
C ASP A 379 4.10 6.32 3.47
N SER A 380 4.25 5.49 4.51
CA SER A 380 3.61 5.71 5.81
C SER A 380 4.58 5.59 6.98
N LEU A 381 4.25 6.26 8.09
CA LEU A 381 4.94 6.17 9.37
C LEU A 381 4.39 5.09 10.31
N VAL A 382 3.38 4.31 9.88
CA VAL A 382 2.80 3.23 10.68
C VAL A 382 3.88 2.24 11.11
N SER A 383 4.04 2.06 12.42
CA SER A 383 5.05 1.16 12.98
C SER A 383 4.47 -0.22 13.28
N LEU A 384 5.23 -1.25 12.93
CA LEU A 384 4.89 -2.66 13.19
C LEU A 384 5.18 -3.11 14.64
N SER A 385 5.89 -2.28 15.41
CA SER A 385 6.41 -2.62 16.75
C SER A 385 5.55 -2.13 17.93
N ARG A 386 4.30 -1.70 17.65
CA ARG A 386 3.40 -1.19 18.70
C ARG A 386 3.23 -2.20 19.84
N ASN A 387 3.60 -1.76 21.04
CA ASN A 387 3.35 -2.39 22.35
C ASN A 387 4.27 -3.55 22.80
N GLN A 388 5.58 -3.33 22.88
CA GLN A 388 6.39 -3.96 23.95
C GLN A 388 6.49 -3.10 25.23
N SER A 389 5.97 -1.87 25.24
CA SER A 389 6.22 -0.92 26.35
C SER A 389 5.16 -0.89 27.46
N LYS A 390 4.09 -1.68 27.42
CA LYS A 390 3.04 -1.65 28.45
C LYS A 390 2.69 -2.98 29.16
N ARG A 391 3.39 -4.09 28.90
CA ARG A 391 3.22 -5.31 29.72
C ARG A 391 4.54 -6.00 30.05
N SER A 392 4.76 -6.13 31.36
CA SER A 392 5.76 -6.94 32.07
C SER A 392 7.24 -6.64 31.81
N SER A 393 7.86 -6.09 32.86
CA SER A 393 9.27 -6.29 33.16
C SER A 393 9.60 -7.78 33.31
N LYS A 394 9.88 -8.47 32.20
CA LYS A 394 10.72 -9.67 32.19
C LYS A 394 11.63 -9.60 30.97
N LYS A 395 12.91 -9.37 31.23
CA LYS A 395 13.99 -9.45 30.25
C LYS A 395 14.04 -10.88 29.71
N THR A 396 13.74 -11.04 28.44
CA THR A 396 14.29 -12.12 27.61
C THR A 396 14.85 -11.47 26.36
N SER A 397 16.17 -11.54 26.23
CA SER A 397 16.94 -11.00 25.11
C SER A 397 16.59 -11.75 23.84
N VAL A 398 15.88 -11.08 22.92
CA VAL A 398 15.89 -11.42 21.50
C VAL A 398 16.71 -10.33 20.82
N SER A 399 17.79 -10.73 20.17
CA SER A 399 18.73 -9.83 19.50
C SER A 399 18.10 -9.20 18.26
N THR A 400 17.50 -8.02 18.42
CA THR A 400 17.36 -7.09 17.30
C THR A 400 18.72 -6.45 17.05
N TYR A 401 19.34 -6.76 15.90
CA TYR A 401 20.49 -6.02 15.39
C TYR A 401 20.04 -4.60 15.02
N ASN A 402 19.99 -3.71 16.01
CA ASN A 402 20.00 -2.28 15.77
C ASN A 402 21.45 -1.88 15.51
N ALA A 403 21.83 -1.77 14.24
CA ALA A 403 23.03 -1.05 13.86
C ALA A 403 22.80 0.46 14.14
N CYS A 404 22.99 0.86 15.40
CA CYS A 404 23.15 2.26 15.77
C CYS A 404 24.55 2.70 15.31
N ILE A 405 24.62 3.26 14.10
CA ILE A 405 25.74 4.10 13.71
C ILE A 405 25.71 5.32 14.65
N THR A 406 26.56 5.29 15.67
CA THR A 406 26.78 6.43 16.57
C THR A 406 27.72 7.38 15.85
N ILE A 407 27.14 8.38 15.18
CA ILE A 407 27.91 9.51 14.68
C ILE A 407 27.66 10.69 15.63
N CYS A 408 28.68 11.03 16.41
CA CYS A 408 28.75 12.30 17.10
C CYS A 408 28.93 13.42 16.06
N PHE A 409 28.01 14.39 16.00
CA PHE A 409 28.30 15.67 15.35
C PHE A 409 27.84 16.86 16.22
N PRO A 410 28.66 17.92 16.36
CA PRO A 410 28.36 19.12 17.13
C PRO A 410 27.51 20.11 16.32
N SER A 411 26.71 20.93 17.04
CA SER A 411 26.16 22.28 16.78
C SER A 411 25.80 22.83 15.36
N CYS A 412 26.20 22.23 14.25
CA CYS A 412 25.85 22.65 12.88
C CYS A 412 24.44 22.24 12.43
N ILE A 413 23.72 21.44 13.24
CA ILE A 413 22.37 20.95 12.91
C ILE A 413 21.35 22.10 12.87
N PHE A 414 21.50 23.15 13.67
CA PHE A 414 20.54 24.27 13.66
C PHE A 414 20.51 25.02 12.31
N LEU A 415 21.68 25.24 11.70
CA LEU A 415 21.79 25.86 10.38
C LEU A 415 21.30 24.94 9.26
N SER A 416 21.58 23.64 9.31
CA SER A 416 21.09 22.70 8.29
C SER A 416 19.59 22.44 8.41
N THR A 417 19.02 22.44 9.63
CA THR A 417 17.56 22.40 9.82
C THR A 417 16.89 23.65 9.31
N TRP A 418 17.48 24.84 9.51
CA TRP A 418 16.94 26.09 8.95
C TRP A 418 17.05 26.15 7.43
N ILE A 419 18.16 25.70 6.85
CA ILE A 419 18.35 25.64 5.39
C ILE A 419 17.40 24.62 4.76
N ASN A 420 17.16 23.46 5.39
CA ASN A 420 16.17 22.49 4.92
C ASN A 420 14.73 22.99 5.12
N LEU A 421 14.45 23.73 6.20
CA LEU A 421 13.16 24.40 6.40
C LEU A 421 12.95 25.47 5.32
N LEU A 422 13.97 26.30 5.04
CA LEU A 422 13.94 27.33 4.00
C LEU A 422 13.84 26.75 2.60
N HIS A 423 14.51 25.65 2.29
CA HIS A 423 14.34 24.92 1.01
C HIS A 423 12.95 24.30 0.90
N SER A 424 12.40 23.77 1.99
CA SER A 424 11.02 23.25 2.00
C SER A 424 9.99 24.38 1.86
N LEU A 425 10.27 25.56 2.40
CA LEU A 425 9.43 26.76 2.25
C LEU A 425 9.56 27.38 0.85
N SER A 426 10.74 27.34 0.23
CA SER A 426 10.95 27.84 -1.15
C SER A 426 10.32 26.94 -2.21
N LEU A 427 10.23 25.63 -1.95
CA LEU A 427 9.47 24.70 -2.81
C LEU A 427 7.95 24.91 -2.73
N ILE A 428 7.46 25.51 -1.64
CA ILE A 428 6.03 25.83 -1.44
C ILE A 428 5.64 27.17 -2.12
N GLN A 429 6.58 28.09 -2.32
CA GLN A 429 6.34 29.36 -3.02
C GLN A 429 6.87 29.33 -4.46
N ASN A 430 6.10 28.73 -5.37
CA ASN A 430 6.28 28.95 -6.80
C ASN A 430 5.18 29.86 -7.35
N GLN A 431 5.27 31.15 -7.02
CA GLN A 431 4.83 32.23 -7.91
C GLN A 431 5.90 33.32 -7.92
N SER A 432 6.57 33.44 -9.07
CA SER A 432 7.35 34.58 -9.55
C SER A 432 8.24 35.33 -8.54
N LEU A 433 9.49 34.89 -8.39
CA LEU A 433 10.59 35.78 -8.02
C LEU A 433 11.87 35.32 -8.72
N LYS A 434 12.25 36.05 -9.77
CA LYS A 434 13.61 36.01 -10.33
C LYS A 434 14.56 36.56 -9.26
N LEU A 435 15.38 35.70 -8.67
CA LEU A 435 16.56 36.12 -7.92
C LEU A 435 17.81 35.59 -8.63
N THR A 436 18.54 36.53 -9.22
CA THR A 436 19.83 36.34 -9.86
C THR A 436 20.97 36.27 -8.84
N SER A 437 22.00 35.51 -9.22
CA SER A 437 23.41 35.57 -8.80
C SER A 437 23.91 34.65 -7.67
N HIS A 438 24.70 33.66 -8.14
CA HIS A 438 26.02 33.25 -7.68
C HIS A 438 26.26 32.91 -6.20
N THR A 439 26.30 31.61 -5.89
CA THR A 439 27.51 30.98 -5.32
C THR A 439 27.48 29.47 -5.58
N TYR A 440 28.40 28.97 -6.40
CA TYR A 440 28.68 27.54 -6.54
C TYR A 440 29.43 27.07 -5.29
N MET A 441 28.93 26.01 -4.63
CA MET A 441 29.77 25.14 -3.81
C MET A 441 29.47 23.69 -4.18
N HIS A 442 30.37 23.10 -4.97
CA HIS A 442 30.40 21.68 -5.24
C HIS A 442 30.74 20.92 -3.95
N CYS A 443 29.84 20.06 -3.48
CA CYS A 443 30.19 18.96 -2.59
C CYS A 443 29.88 17.64 -3.32
N TYR A 444 30.92 17.06 -3.93
CA TYR A 444 30.94 15.64 -4.27
C TYR A 444 31.02 14.85 -2.97
N ILE A 445 30.03 13.99 -2.70
CA ILE A 445 30.17 12.92 -1.71
C ILE A 445 30.02 11.61 -2.47
N TYR A 446 31.16 10.92 -2.60
CA TYR A 446 31.25 9.56 -3.11
C TYR A 446 30.45 8.60 -2.23
N SER A 447 29.66 7.76 -2.88
CA SER A 447 28.93 6.64 -2.30
C SER A 447 29.89 5.56 -1.79
N PHE A 448 29.60 5.03 -0.60
CA PHE A 448 29.82 3.64 -0.24
C PHE A 448 28.61 3.13 0.55
#